data_AF-A0A848YIS7-F1
#
_entry.id   AF-A0A848YIS7-F1
#
_cell.length_a   1.000
_cell.length_b   1.000
_cell.length_c   1.000
_cell.angle_alpha   90.00
_cell.angle_beta   90.00
_cell.angle_gamma   90.00
#
_symmetry.space_group_name_H-M   'P 1'
#
loop_
_entity.id
_entity.type
_entity.pdbx_description
1 polymer ?
#
loop_
_entity_poly.entity_id
_entity_poly.type
_entity_poly.pdbx_seq_one_letter_code
_entity_poly.pdbx_strand_id
1 'polypeptide(L)'
;MPATDVGDPQYFHKVVDCQWACPAHTPVPEYIRLIAQRRFTDAYMLNWESNVFPGILGRVCDRPCEPACRRGRIEDKPVAICRLKRVAADYRDDITDRLPAIPTEGNGKRVALLGAGPASLTVARDLLPLGYSCTLYDKDPKAGGLMRTNIPSFRLPEKVLDEEVYRIVDFGVEARFGQEITSLKALLEEDYDAVFIGTGAPKGKDLSLPGRKEASDKIQIGITFLTSVAFGHVKKVGKRVVVIGGGNTAMDCCRTALRLGGEDVRVTVRSPRKDMKASDWEIEEAEQEGIPIYDNHSPKAFVHENGKFKGVLFEIMQAEYDDDGKRKLVSTGEEVLFECDDVLMAIGQDNAFDWIERDLGLEFETWGMPTVDTTTLMSTLPG
;
A
#
# COMPACT_ATOMS: atom_id res chain seq x y z
N MET A 1 13.36 -24.01 -27.44
CA MET A 1 12.69 -24.07 -26.13
C MET A 1 13.16 -25.34 -25.45
N PRO A 2 13.59 -25.31 -24.18
CA PRO A 2 13.88 -26.53 -23.44
C PRO A 2 12.63 -27.42 -23.36
N ALA A 3 12.82 -28.73 -23.27
CA ALA A 3 11.72 -29.67 -23.10
C ALA A 3 10.99 -29.39 -21.77
N THR A 4 9.68 -29.63 -21.76
CA THR A 4 8.86 -29.52 -20.56
C THR A 4 9.28 -30.57 -19.54
N ASP A 5 9.71 -30.13 -18.35
CA ASP A 5 10.05 -31.03 -17.25
C ASP A 5 8.76 -31.43 -16.52
N VAL A 6 8.20 -32.58 -16.89
CA VAL A 6 7.03 -33.16 -16.25
C VAL A 6 7.33 -33.82 -14.90
N GLY A 7 8.61 -33.91 -14.51
CA GLY A 7 9.06 -34.43 -13.23
C GLY A 7 9.01 -33.41 -12.09
N ASP A 8 8.92 -32.11 -12.42
CA ASP A 8 8.77 -31.02 -11.45
C ASP A 8 7.30 -30.56 -11.36
N PRO A 9 6.58 -30.82 -10.26
CA PRO A 9 5.23 -30.33 -10.05
C PRO A 9 5.10 -28.81 -10.19
N GLN A 10 6.15 -28.03 -9.90
CA GLN A 10 6.16 -26.58 -10.06
C GLN A 10 5.98 -26.15 -11.51
N TYR A 11 6.37 -26.98 -12.48
CA TYR A 11 6.09 -26.71 -13.89
C TYR A 11 4.59 -26.56 -14.13
N PHE A 12 3.78 -27.46 -13.57
CA PHE A 12 2.32 -27.43 -13.73
C PHE A 12 1.66 -26.26 -12.99
N HIS A 13 2.23 -25.83 -11.85
CA HIS A 13 1.79 -24.64 -11.14
C HIS A 13 2.10 -23.33 -11.89
N LYS A 14 3.18 -23.30 -12.69
CA LYS A 14 3.59 -22.12 -13.49
C LYS A 14 2.92 -22.01 -14.87
N VAL A 15 2.02 -22.93 -15.25
CA VAL A 15 1.40 -22.92 -16.59
C VAL A 15 0.50 -21.69 -16.84
N VAL A 16 -0.01 -21.08 -15.76
CA VAL A 16 -0.87 -19.88 -15.80
C VAL A 16 -0.10 -18.68 -15.25
N ASP A 17 0.67 -18.02 -16.12
CA ASP A 17 1.59 -16.93 -15.74
C ASP A 17 0.91 -15.82 -14.92
N CYS A 18 -0.32 -15.43 -15.26
CA CYS A 18 -1.04 -14.37 -14.54
C CYS A 18 -1.47 -14.80 -13.12
N GLN A 19 -1.78 -16.09 -12.91
CA GLN A 19 -2.09 -16.64 -11.60
C GLN A 19 -0.81 -16.83 -10.79
N TRP A 20 0.28 -17.27 -11.42
CA TRP A 20 1.58 -17.41 -10.78
C TRP A 20 2.16 -16.07 -10.33
N ALA A 21 2.01 -15.03 -11.14
CA ALA A 21 2.45 -13.68 -10.81
C ALA A 21 1.57 -12.98 -9.76
N CYS A 22 0.36 -13.49 -9.48
CA CYS A 22 -0.48 -12.96 -8.41
C CYS A 22 0.03 -13.47 -7.06
N PRO A 23 0.38 -12.60 -6.09
CA PRO A 23 0.83 -13.05 -4.77
C PRO A 23 -0.20 -13.91 -4.02
N ALA A 24 -1.48 -13.69 -4.29
CA ALA A 24 -2.58 -14.48 -3.74
C ALA A 24 -2.91 -15.73 -4.57
N HIS A 25 -2.18 -16.01 -5.66
CA HIS A 25 -2.42 -17.12 -6.58
C HIS A 25 -3.87 -17.24 -7.07
N THR A 26 -4.53 -16.09 -7.25
CA THR A 26 -5.94 -16.03 -7.65
C THR A 26 -6.17 -16.71 -9.01
N PRO A 27 -7.22 -17.52 -9.18
CA PRO A 27 -7.49 -18.26 -10.42
C PRO A 27 -8.00 -17.33 -11.53
N VAL A 28 -7.09 -16.53 -12.10
CA VAL A 28 -7.39 -15.46 -13.07
C VAL A 28 -8.21 -15.94 -14.28
N PRO A 29 -7.83 -17.02 -14.99
CA PRO A 29 -8.58 -17.46 -16.16
C PRO A 29 -10.01 -17.89 -15.83
N GLU A 30 -10.21 -18.48 -14.65
CA GLU A 30 -11.47 -19.06 -14.25
C GLU A 30 -12.50 -17.98 -13.92
N TYR A 31 -12.15 -16.99 -13.09
CA TYR A 31 -13.09 -15.92 -12.79
C TYR A 31 -13.36 -15.03 -14.02
N ILE A 32 -12.39 -14.86 -14.93
CA ILE A 32 -12.62 -14.14 -16.20
C ILE A 32 -13.64 -14.88 -17.07
N ARG A 33 -13.59 -16.22 -17.11
CA ARG A 33 -14.59 -17.03 -17.81
C ARG A 33 -15.98 -16.88 -17.20
N LEU A 34 -16.08 -16.82 -15.88
CA LEU A 34 -17.34 -16.56 -15.17
C LEU A 34 -17.89 -15.16 -15.51
N ILE A 35 -17.04 -14.14 -15.54
CA ILE A 35 -17.42 -12.78 -15.98
C ILE A 35 -17.95 -12.80 -17.41
N ALA A 36 -17.30 -13.50 -18.34
CA ALA A 36 -17.76 -13.60 -19.73
C ALA A 36 -19.15 -14.26 -19.86
N GLN A 37 -19.50 -15.13 -18.90
CA GLN A 37 -20.81 -15.77 -18.78
C GLN A 37 -21.82 -14.93 -17.98
N ARG A 38 -21.47 -13.69 -17.59
CA ARG A 38 -22.25 -12.82 -16.70
C ARG A 38 -22.55 -13.41 -15.32
N ARG A 39 -21.73 -14.38 -14.88
CA ARG A 39 -21.78 -14.98 -13.55
C ARG A 39 -20.91 -14.18 -12.58
N PHE A 40 -21.27 -12.91 -12.36
CA PHE A 40 -20.44 -11.97 -11.60
C PHE A 40 -20.29 -12.36 -10.14
N THR A 41 -21.36 -12.82 -9.50
CA THR A 41 -21.35 -13.30 -8.11
C THR A 41 -20.42 -14.50 -7.93
N ASP A 42 -20.45 -15.48 -8.84
CA ASP A 42 -19.51 -16.61 -8.81
C ASP A 42 -18.07 -16.17 -9.05
N ALA A 43 -17.84 -15.26 -10.00
CA ALA A 43 -16.51 -14.71 -10.26
C ALA A 43 -15.97 -13.95 -9.04
N TYR A 44 -16.83 -13.22 -8.32
CA TYR A 44 -16.47 -12.53 -7.10
C TYR A 44 -16.11 -13.51 -5.99
N MET A 45 -16.94 -14.53 -5.75
CA MET A 45 -16.68 -15.53 -4.71
C MET A 45 -15.39 -16.31 -4.98
N LEU A 46 -15.12 -16.67 -6.23
CA LEU A 46 -13.87 -17.31 -6.60
C LEU A 46 -12.64 -16.41 -6.36
N ASN A 47 -12.77 -15.10 -6.57
CA ASN A 47 -11.73 -14.15 -6.17
C ASN A 47 -11.61 -14.05 -4.64
N TRP A 48 -12.73 -14.13 -3.92
CA TRP A 48 -12.80 -13.99 -2.47
C TRP A 48 -12.16 -15.17 -1.72
N GLU A 49 -12.17 -16.36 -2.32
CA GLU A 49 -11.47 -17.54 -1.79
C GLU A 49 -9.96 -17.27 -1.62
N SER A 50 -9.33 -16.67 -2.64
CA SER A 50 -7.89 -16.38 -2.62
C SER A 50 -7.55 -14.98 -2.10
N ASN A 51 -8.45 -14.00 -2.25
CA ASN A 51 -8.22 -12.62 -1.84
C ASN A 51 -9.26 -12.16 -0.83
N VAL A 52 -8.82 -11.42 0.18
CA VAL A 52 -9.72 -10.93 1.23
C VAL A 52 -10.59 -9.75 0.76
N PHE A 53 -10.08 -8.93 -0.17
CA PHE A 53 -10.76 -7.70 -0.64
C PHE A 53 -10.85 -7.61 -2.19
N PRO A 54 -11.64 -8.45 -2.87
CA PRO A 54 -11.70 -8.44 -4.33
C PRO A 54 -12.12 -7.08 -4.94
N GLY A 55 -13.07 -6.38 -4.32
CA GLY A 55 -13.59 -5.09 -4.76
C GLY A 55 -12.59 -3.95 -4.58
N ILE A 56 -11.84 -3.95 -3.48
CA ILE A 56 -10.70 -3.04 -3.25
C ILE A 56 -9.60 -3.36 -4.26
N LEU A 57 -9.16 -4.62 -4.37
CA LEU A 57 -8.08 -5.03 -5.28
C LEU A 57 -8.41 -4.79 -6.75
N GLY A 58 -9.68 -4.87 -7.16
CA GLY A 58 -10.10 -4.52 -8.52
C GLY A 58 -9.92 -3.03 -8.87
N ARG A 59 -9.59 -2.20 -7.88
CA ARG A 59 -9.38 -0.75 -8.03
C ARG A 59 -7.92 -0.36 -7.88
N VAL A 60 -7.22 -0.94 -6.89
CA VAL A 60 -5.92 -0.41 -6.43
C VAL A 60 -4.79 -1.43 -6.42
N CYS A 61 -5.03 -2.65 -6.92
CA CYS A 61 -3.95 -3.65 -7.07
C CYS A 61 -2.87 -3.14 -8.02
N ASP A 62 -1.61 -3.44 -7.68
CA ASP A 62 -0.44 -3.17 -8.53
C ASP A 62 -0.33 -4.09 -9.77
N ARG A 63 -1.36 -4.90 -10.02
CA ARG A 63 -1.55 -5.68 -11.25
C ARG A 63 -0.34 -6.52 -11.69
N PRO A 64 0.38 -7.24 -10.81
CA PRO A 64 1.55 -8.03 -11.22
C PRO A 64 1.18 -9.14 -12.23
N CYS A 65 -0.09 -9.53 -12.27
CA CYS A 65 -0.66 -10.47 -13.21
C CYS A 65 -0.78 -9.94 -14.65
N GLU A 66 -0.85 -8.63 -14.88
CA GLU A 66 -1.03 -8.04 -16.22
C GLU A 66 0.27 -8.06 -17.03
N PRO A 67 1.45 -7.66 -16.51
CA PRO A 67 2.73 -7.82 -17.21
C PRO A 67 3.06 -9.28 -17.54
N ALA A 68 2.66 -10.22 -16.68
CA ALA A 68 2.84 -11.65 -16.90
C ALA A 68 1.84 -12.26 -17.91
N CYS A 69 0.83 -11.51 -18.36
CA CYS A 69 -0.25 -12.04 -19.17
C CYS A 69 0.24 -12.54 -20.53
N ARG A 70 -0.04 -13.82 -20.83
CA ARG A 70 0.31 -14.45 -22.11
C ARG A 70 -0.26 -13.75 -23.35
N ARG A 71 -1.35 -12.97 -23.19
CA ARG A 71 -1.91 -12.16 -24.27
C ARG A 71 -0.87 -11.18 -24.84
N GLY A 72 0.00 -10.63 -24.00
CA GLY A 72 1.08 -9.73 -24.42
C GLY A 72 2.13 -10.36 -25.35
N ARG A 73 2.11 -11.69 -25.54
CA ARG A 73 3.00 -12.39 -26.49
C ARG A 73 2.49 -12.35 -27.93
N ILE A 74 1.22 -12.05 -28.13
CA ILE A 74 0.53 -12.08 -29.43
C ILE A 74 -0.10 -10.72 -29.74
N GLU A 75 -0.50 -9.98 -28.72
CA GLU A 75 -1.18 -8.68 -28.79
C GLU A 75 -0.36 -7.62 -28.07
N ASP A 76 -0.57 -6.34 -28.42
CA ASP A 76 0.18 -5.22 -27.81
C ASP A 76 -0.14 -4.98 -26.32
N LYS A 77 -1.31 -5.43 -25.85
CA LYS A 77 -1.81 -5.15 -24.50
C LYS A 77 -2.27 -6.41 -23.76
N PRO A 78 -1.96 -6.52 -22.45
CA PRO A 78 -2.47 -7.59 -21.62
C PRO A 78 -3.98 -7.48 -21.43
N VAL A 79 -4.59 -8.54 -20.89
CA VAL A 79 -5.97 -8.45 -20.41
C VAL A 79 -6.02 -7.47 -19.23
N ALA A 80 -7.04 -6.62 -19.16
CA ALA A 80 -7.27 -5.71 -18.03
C ALA A 80 -7.83 -6.47 -16.82
N ILE A 81 -7.04 -7.40 -16.28
CA ILE A 81 -7.38 -8.35 -15.22
C ILE A 81 -7.89 -7.62 -13.98
N CYS A 82 -7.21 -6.56 -13.55
CA CYS A 82 -7.60 -5.78 -12.37
C CYS A 82 -8.98 -5.13 -12.57
N ARG A 83 -9.23 -4.54 -13.75
CA ARG A 83 -10.54 -3.92 -14.07
C ARG A 83 -11.65 -4.97 -14.18
N LEU A 84 -11.37 -6.16 -14.70
CA LEU A 84 -12.34 -7.26 -14.72
C LEU A 84 -12.67 -7.76 -13.30
N LYS A 85 -11.70 -7.81 -12.39
CA LYS A 85 -11.96 -8.07 -10.97
C LYS A 85 -12.94 -7.05 -10.38
N ARG A 86 -12.77 -5.76 -10.72
CA ARG A 86 -13.74 -4.72 -10.35
C ARG A 86 -15.12 -4.96 -10.97
N VAL A 87 -15.21 -5.39 -12.23
CA VAL A 87 -16.52 -5.72 -12.85
C VAL A 87 -17.23 -6.82 -12.07
N ALA A 88 -16.54 -7.89 -11.68
CA ALA A 88 -17.13 -8.94 -10.85
C ALA A 88 -17.63 -8.38 -9.51
N ALA A 89 -16.85 -7.52 -8.84
CA ALA A 89 -17.28 -6.89 -7.60
C ALA A 89 -18.47 -5.94 -7.79
N ASP A 90 -18.48 -5.11 -8.84
CA ASP A 90 -19.50 -4.07 -9.02
C ASP A 90 -20.87 -4.64 -9.47
N TYR A 91 -20.88 -5.81 -10.12
CA TYR A 91 -22.10 -6.46 -10.65
C TYR A 91 -22.53 -7.73 -9.88
N ARG A 92 -21.89 -8.07 -8.77
CA ARG A 92 -22.33 -9.20 -7.94
C ARG A 92 -23.66 -8.90 -7.25
N ASP A 93 -24.41 -9.96 -6.99
CA ASP A 93 -25.55 -9.95 -6.08
C ASP A 93 -25.07 -10.01 -4.62
N ASP A 94 -26.00 -10.03 -3.67
CA ASP A 94 -25.69 -10.32 -2.27
C ASP A 94 -24.99 -11.69 -2.15
N ILE A 95 -23.99 -11.75 -1.27
CA ILE A 95 -23.15 -12.92 -1.04
C ILE A 95 -23.27 -13.46 0.39
N THR A 96 -24.11 -12.85 1.23
CA THR A 96 -24.20 -13.16 2.66
C THR A 96 -24.42 -14.65 2.92
N ASP A 97 -25.21 -15.32 2.08
CA ASP A 97 -25.50 -16.76 2.11
C ASP A 97 -24.35 -17.65 1.60
N ARG A 98 -23.32 -17.05 0.97
CA ARG A 98 -22.14 -17.72 0.43
C ARG A 98 -20.89 -17.55 1.30
N LEU A 99 -20.97 -16.72 2.33
CA LEU A 99 -19.88 -16.52 3.29
C LEU A 99 -19.83 -17.69 4.29
N PRO A 100 -18.65 -18.01 4.85
CA PRO A 100 -18.53 -19.04 5.86
C PRO A 100 -19.38 -18.69 7.09
N ALA A 101 -20.07 -19.68 7.64
CA ALA A 101 -20.77 -19.53 8.90
C ALA A 101 -19.76 -19.41 10.05
N ILE A 102 -19.99 -18.45 10.94
CA ILE A 102 -19.18 -18.31 12.15
C ILE A 102 -19.76 -19.23 13.24
N PRO A 103 -18.95 -20.12 13.83
CA PRO A 103 -19.42 -21.00 14.91
C PRO A 103 -19.94 -20.20 16.11
N THR A 104 -21.05 -20.64 16.71
CA THR A 104 -21.57 -20.05 17.96
C THR A 104 -20.76 -20.46 19.18
N GLU A 105 -20.15 -21.64 19.15
CA GLU A 105 -19.21 -22.12 20.17
C GLU A 105 -17.79 -21.97 19.65
N GLY A 106 -16.98 -21.18 20.35
CA GLY A 106 -15.58 -20.99 20.01
C GLY A 106 -14.72 -22.22 20.34
N ASN A 107 -13.53 -22.28 19.74
CA ASN A 107 -12.53 -23.32 19.99
C ASN A 107 -11.74 -23.11 21.30
N GLY A 108 -12.11 -22.07 22.08
CA GLY A 108 -11.47 -21.72 23.36
C GLY A 108 -10.17 -20.94 23.24
N LYS A 109 -9.74 -20.54 22.03
CA LYS A 109 -8.49 -19.80 21.79
C LYS A 109 -8.73 -18.33 21.48
N ARG A 110 -7.90 -17.47 22.07
CA ARG A 110 -7.98 -16.00 21.99
C ARG A 110 -6.77 -15.42 21.27
N VAL A 111 -7.00 -14.55 20.30
CA VAL A 111 -5.95 -13.94 19.48
C VAL A 111 -6.10 -12.42 19.47
N ALA A 112 -5.04 -11.70 19.84
CA ALA A 112 -4.99 -10.26 19.68
C ALA A 112 -4.43 -9.90 18.29
N LEU A 113 -5.09 -9.00 17.59
CA LEU A 113 -4.72 -8.52 16.27
C LEU A 113 -4.42 -7.02 16.36
N LEU A 114 -3.18 -6.62 16.09
CA LEU A 114 -2.74 -5.22 16.24
C LEU A 114 -2.68 -4.52 14.89
N GLY A 115 -3.42 -3.41 14.77
CA GLY A 115 -3.66 -2.68 13.53
C GLY A 115 -4.78 -3.31 12.71
N ALA A 116 -5.84 -2.56 12.41
CA ALA A 116 -6.97 -2.96 11.59
C ALA A 116 -6.73 -2.71 10.09
N GLY A 117 -5.52 -3.01 9.63
CA GLY A 117 -5.14 -2.99 8.22
C GLY A 117 -5.45 -4.31 7.50
N PRO A 118 -5.14 -4.39 6.19
CA PRO A 118 -5.44 -5.57 5.38
C PRO A 118 -4.81 -6.88 5.91
N ALA A 119 -3.65 -6.82 6.55
CA ALA A 119 -2.99 -8.00 7.14
C ALA A 119 -3.81 -8.61 8.29
N SER A 120 -4.11 -7.84 9.33
CA SER A 120 -4.87 -8.32 10.49
C SER A 120 -6.32 -8.69 10.14
N LEU A 121 -6.94 -7.96 9.21
CA LEU A 121 -8.27 -8.32 8.71
C LEU A 121 -8.24 -9.65 7.94
N THR A 122 -7.15 -9.97 7.24
CA THR A 122 -6.98 -11.30 6.61
C THR A 122 -6.90 -12.39 7.66
N VAL A 123 -6.10 -12.18 8.71
CA VAL A 123 -6.00 -13.13 9.84
C VAL A 123 -7.36 -13.31 10.51
N ALA A 124 -8.10 -12.24 10.78
CA ALA A 124 -9.45 -12.31 11.34
C ALA A 124 -10.41 -13.11 10.45
N ARG A 125 -10.42 -12.84 9.13
CA ARG A 125 -11.25 -13.54 8.15
C ARG A 125 -11.01 -15.05 8.16
N ASP A 126 -9.76 -15.48 8.34
CA ASP A 126 -9.38 -16.90 8.31
C ASP A 126 -9.62 -17.59 9.65
N LEU A 127 -9.39 -16.91 10.78
CA LEU A 127 -9.49 -17.50 12.11
C LEU A 127 -10.92 -17.54 12.66
N LEU A 128 -11.76 -16.53 12.37
CA LEU A 128 -13.13 -16.47 12.91
C LEU A 128 -14.00 -17.68 12.48
N PRO A 129 -14.01 -18.13 11.21
CA PRO A 129 -14.72 -19.34 10.81
C PRO A 129 -14.23 -20.63 11.49
N LEU A 130 -13.00 -20.64 12.01
CA LEU A 130 -12.43 -21.77 12.75
C LEU A 130 -12.75 -21.71 14.25
N GLY A 131 -13.54 -20.74 14.69
CA GLY A 131 -14.01 -20.59 16.07
C GLY A 131 -13.04 -19.87 17.01
N TYR A 132 -11.98 -19.22 16.50
CA TYR A 132 -11.10 -18.41 17.35
C TYR A 132 -11.79 -17.11 17.78
N SER A 133 -11.54 -16.68 19.02
CA SER A 133 -11.94 -15.36 19.49
C SER A 133 -10.86 -14.35 19.13
N CYS A 134 -11.18 -13.38 18.28
CA CYS A 134 -10.22 -12.37 17.81
C CYS A 134 -10.56 -10.98 18.37
N THR A 135 -9.59 -10.31 18.98
CA THR A 135 -9.70 -8.90 19.42
C THR A 135 -8.84 -8.03 18.53
N LEU A 136 -9.44 -7.06 17.84
CA LEU A 136 -8.77 -6.22 16.84
C LEU A 136 -8.58 -4.79 17.38
N TYR A 137 -7.32 -4.41 17.59
CA TYR A 137 -6.94 -3.09 18.09
C TYR A 137 -6.50 -2.18 16.94
N ASP A 138 -6.95 -0.93 16.94
CA ASP A 138 -6.41 0.10 16.05
C ASP A 138 -6.46 1.47 16.73
N LYS A 139 -5.44 2.30 16.48
CA LYS A 139 -5.37 3.68 16.96
C LYS A 139 -6.39 4.59 16.27
N ASP A 140 -6.74 4.28 15.03
CA ASP A 140 -7.69 5.04 14.24
C ASP A 140 -9.13 4.64 14.60
N PRO A 141 -10.12 5.54 14.43
CA PRO A 141 -11.51 5.26 14.79
C PRO A 141 -12.22 4.29 13.84
N LYS A 142 -11.59 3.89 12.73
CA LYS A 142 -12.18 3.00 11.71
C LYS A 142 -11.12 2.04 11.14
N ALA A 143 -11.51 0.79 10.93
CA ALA A 143 -10.68 -0.21 10.26
C ALA A 143 -10.41 0.12 8.77
N GLY A 144 -9.33 -0.42 8.23
CA GLY A 144 -8.89 -0.30 6.84
C GLY A 144 -7.41 0.08 6.69
N GLY A 145 -6.79 0.60 7.76
CA GLY A 145 -5.40 1.05 7.77
C GLY A 145 -5.08 2.02 6.62
N LEU A 146 -3.92 1.84 5.98
CA LEU A 146 -3.49 2.70 4.86
C LEU A 146 -4.41 2.65 3.64
N MET A 147 -5.21 1.59 3.45
CA MET A 147 -6.20 1.57 2.37
C MET A 147 -7.26 2.65 2.58
N ARG A 148 -7.57 3.00 3.84
CA ARG A 148 -8.51 4.07 4.18
C ARG A 148 -7.84 5.42 4.23
N THR A 149 -6.67 5.50 4.86
CA THR A 149 -6.06 6.79 5.20
C THR A 149 -5.14 7.33 4.12
N ASN A 150 -4.63 6.52 3.20
CA ASN A 150 -3.63 6.95 2.23
C ASN A 150 -4.04 6.76 0.77
N ILE A 151 -4.98 5.87 0.47
CA ILE A 151 -5.49 5.74 -0.89
C ILE A 151 -6.62 6.76 -1.10
N PRO A 152 -6.50 7.70 -2.04
CA PRO A 152 -7.52 8.71 -2.26
C PRO A 152 -8.85 8.13 -2.75
N SER A 153 -9.96 8.78 -2.39
CA SER A 153 -11.32 8.32 -2.72
C SER A 153 -11.62 8.23 -4.22
N PHE A 154 -10.89 8.99 -5.06
CA PHE A 154 -11.00 8.89 -6.52
C PHE A 154 -10.40 7.59 -7.09
N ARG A 155 -9.50 6.92 -6.35
CA ARG A 155 -8.99 5.58 -6.67
C ARG A 155 -9.80 4.49 -5.95
N LEU A 156 -10.04 4.66 -4.65
CA LEU A 156 -10.76 3.72 -3.82
C LEU A 156 -11.94 4.38 -3.11
N PRO A 157 -13.18 4.22 -3.63
CA PRO A 157 -14.35 4.80 -3.01
C PRO A 157 -14.60 4.21 -1.61
N GLU A 158 -14.92 5.08 -0.64
CA GLU A 158 -15.16 4.69 0.76
C GLU A 158 -16.24 3.61 0.88
N LYS A 159 -17.31 3.67 0.09
CA LYS A 159 -18.38 2.65 0.09
C LYS A 159 -17.84 1.24 -0.15
N VAL A 160 -16.89 1.09 -1.07
CA VAL A 160 -16.31 -0.22 -1.42
C VAL A 160 -15.39 -0.70 -0.30
N LEU A 161 -14.62 0.22 0.27
CA LEU A 161 -13.76 -0.07 1.41
C LEU A 161 -14.59 -0.50 2.62
N ASP A 162 -15.61 0.29 2.98
CA ASP A 162 -16.47 0.03 4.12
C ASP A 162 -17.20 -1.31 3.96
N GLU A 163 -17.73 -1.60 2.78
CA GLU A 163 -18.41 -2.86 2.53
C GLU A 163 -17.51 -4.09 2.76
N GLU A 164 -16.29 -4.11 2.21
CA GLU A 164 -15.43 -5.29 2.32
C GLU A 164 -14.69 -5.37 3.66
N VAL A 165 -14.32 -4.24 4.26
CA VAL A 165 -13.69 -4.21 5.58
C VAL A 165 -14.67 -4.61 6.66
N TYR A 166 -15.85 -3.99 6.70
CA TYR A 166 -16.80 -4.25 7.79
C TYR A 166 -17.48 -5.60 7.65
N ARG A 167 -17.55 -6.21 6.46
CA ARG A 167 -17.94 -7.62 6.34
C ARG A 167 -17.11 -8.54 7.24
N ILE A 168 -15.80 -8.30 7.37
CA ILE A 168 -14.90 -9.10 8.21
C ILE A 168 -15.07 -8.73 9.68
N VAL A 169 -15.22 -7.44 9.98
CA VAL A 169 -15.50 -6.99 11.35
C VAL A 169 -16.81 -7.62 11.86
N ASP A 170 -17.82 -7.68 11.00
CA ASP A 170 -19.16 -8.22 11.25
C ASP A 170 -19.18 -9.76 11.37
N PHE A 171 -18.05 -10.46 11.12
CA PHE A 171 -17.89 -11.86 11.53
C PHE A 171 -17.79 -12.02 13.06
N GLY A 172 -17.80 -10.92 13.81
CA GLY A 172 -17.83 -10.94 15.28
C GLY A 172 -16.48 -10.67 15.91
N VAL A 173 -15.57 -9.96 15.23
CA VAL A 173 -14.32 -9.52 15.84
C VAL A 173 -14.61 -8.54 16.98
N GLU A 174 -13.92 -8.67 18.11
CA GLU A 174 -14.00 -7.67 19.18
C GLU A 174 -13.18 -6.44 18.76
N ALA A 175 -13.85 -5.45 18.17
CA ALA A 175 -13.21 -4.24 17.66
C ALA A 175 -12.92 -3.21 18.77
N ARG A 176 -11.64 -2.90 18.98
CA ARG A 176 -11.14 -1.85 19.89
C ARG A 176 -10.48 -0.73 19.08
N PHE A 177 -11.31 0.05 18.38
CA PHE A 177 -10.87 1.21 17.59
C PHE A 177 -10.67 2.46 18.44
N GLY A 178 -9.75 3.33 18.04
CA GLY A 178 -9.32 4.47 18.86
C GLY A 178 -8.38 4.10 20.01
N GLN A 179 -7.92 2.84 20.07
CA GLN A 179 -7.04 2.32 21.10
C GLN A 179 -5.67 1.96 20.50
N GLU A 180 -4.70 2.83 20.72
CA GLU A 180 -3.30 2.58 20.36
C GLU A 180 -2.64 1.67 21.40
N ILE A 181 -1.97 0.61 20.94
CA ILE A 181 -1.08 -0.19 21.78
C ILE A 181 0.31 0.47 21.80
N THR A 182 0.74 0.89 22.98
CA THR A 182 2.02 1.58 23.19
C THR A 182 3.07 0.72 23.90
N SER A 183 2.72 -0.52 24.28
CA SER A 183 3.59 -1.48 24.98
C SER A 183 3.19 -2.89 24.58
N LEU A 184 4.09 -3.64 23.94
CA LEU A 184 3.86 -5.05 23.66
C LEU A 184 3.89 -5.85 24.96
N LYS A 185 4.78 -5.49 25.89
CA LYS A 185 4.90 -6.13 27.20
C LYS A 185 3.58 -6.14 27.97
N ALA A 186 2.91 -5.00 28.05
CA ALA A 186 1.62 -4.89 28.74
C ALA A 186 0.53 -5.74 28.07
N LEU A 187 0.55 -5.84 26.74
CA LEU A 187 -0.40 -6.70 26.02
C LEU A 187 -0.13 -8.19 26.25
N LEU A 188 1.15 -8.60 26.35
CA LEU A 188 1.53 -9.99 26.64
C LEU A 188 1.18 -10.43 28.07
N GLU A 189 0.87 -9.48 28.97
CA GLU A 189 0.32 -9.78 30.30
C GLU A 189 -1.20 -10.03 30.26
N GLU A 190 -1.89 -9.69 29.15
CA GLU A 190 -3.27 -10.08 28.92
C GLU A 190 -3.38 -11.56 28.52
N ASP A 191 -4.56 -12.15 28.75
CA ASP A 191 -4.84 -13.57 28.53
C ASP A 191 -5.15 -13.86 27.04
N TYR A 192 -4.13 -13.79 26.18
CA TYR A 192 -4.18 -14.20 24.77
C TYR A 192 -3.31 -15.43 24.51
N ASP A 193 -3.78 -16.33 23.64
CA ASP A 193 -3.01 -17.49 23.18
C ASP A 193 -2.07 -17.14 22.00
N ALA A 194 -2.26 -15.99 21.36
CA ALA A 194 -1.38 -15.48 20.31
C ALA A 194 -1.59 -13.98 20.07
N VAL A 195 -0.54 -13.30 19.60
CA VAL A 195 -0.60 -11.90 19.16
C VAL A 195 -0.10 -11.79 17.71
N PHE A 196 -0.91 -11.21 16.83
CA PHE A 196 -0.51 -10.87 15.47
C PHE A 196 -0.28 -9.36 15.34
N ILE A 197 0.90 -8.98 14.84
CA ILE A 197 1.29 -7.57 14.68
C ILE A 197 1.19 -7.17 13.21
N GLY A 198 0.10 -6.48 12.85
CA GLY A 198 -0.20 -5.97 11.51
C GLY A 198 -0.22 -4.44 11.43
N THR A 199 0.59 -3.74 12.23
CA THR A 199 0.58 -2.27 12.36
C THR A 199 1.25 -1.52 11.19
N GLY A 200 1.90 -2.24 10.27
CA GLY A 200 2.48 -1.69 9.04
C GLY A 200 3.69 -0.77 9.26
N ALA A 201 3.92 0.15 8.32
CA ALA A 201 5.02 1.11 8.34
C ALA A 201 4.49 2.56 8.45
N PRO A 202 3.99 2.98 9.63
CA PRO A 202 3.24 4.23 9.75
C PRO A 202 4.11 5.49 9.73
N LYS A 203 5.44 5.38 9.69
CA LYS A 203 6.37 6.51 9.77
C LYS A 203 6.88 6.87 8.39
N GLY A 204 6.59 8.08 7.92
CA GLY A 204 7.11 8.55 6.64
C GLY A 204 8.56 9.03 6.77
N LYS A 205 9.34 8.84 5.70
CA LYS A 205 10.72 9.31 5.62
C LYS A 205 10.78 10.82 5.45
N ASP A 206 11.77 11.43 6.09
CA ASP A 206 12.07 12.86 5.98
C ASP A 206 13.52 13.07 5.53
N LEU A 207 13.86 14.29 5.11
CA LEU A 207 15.21 14.70 4.75
C LEU A 207 15.70 15.81 5.66
N SER A 208 16.92 15.65 6.19
CA SER A 208 17.63 16.71 6.89
C SER A 208 18.46 17.52 5.90
N LEU A 209 17.83 18.48 5.24
CA LEU A 209 18.48 19.42 4.31
C LEU A 209 18.49 20.85 4.89
N PRO A 210 19.41 21.72 4.42
CA PRO A 210 19.39 23.14 4.78
C PRO A 210 18.01 23.78 4.53
N GLY A 211 17.55 24.60 5.48
CA GLY A 211 16.26 25.30 5.42
C GLY A 211 15.01 24.47 5.75
N ARG A 212 15.17 23.15 6.02
CA ARG A 212 14.06 22.22 6.32
C ARG A 212 13.26 22.62 7.56
N LYS A 213 13.93 23.12 8.61
CA LYS A 213 13.31 23.46 9.89
C LYS A 213 12.47 24.73 9.78
N GLU A 214 13.03 25.72 9.09
CA GLU A 214 12.44 27.03 8.83
C GLU A 214 11.21 26.93 7.92
N ALA A 215 11.15 25.91 7.05
CA ALA A 215 10.01 25.62 6.18
C ALA A 215 9.06 24.54 6.73
N SER A 216 9.10 24.25 8.03
CA SER A 216 8.34 23.15 8.63
C SER A 216 6.81 23.25 8.44
N ASP A 217 6.26 24.46 8.34
CA ASP A 217 4.84 24.69 8.08
C ASP A 217 4.45 24.54 6.60
N LYS A 218 5.44 24.51 5.69
CA LYS A 218 5.26 24.33 4.23
C LYS A 218 5.57 22.93 3.75
N ILE A 219 6.22 22.11 4.57
CA ILE A 219 6.67 20.78 4.19
C ILE A 219 5.88 19.75 4.98
N GLN A 220 5.11 18.93 4.26
CA GLN A 220 4.35 17.83 4.83
C GLN A 220 4.89 16.49 4.36
N ILE A 221 4.89 15.50 5.24
CA ILE A 221 5.20 14.11 4.88
C ILE A 221 4.01 13.53 4.12
N GLY A 222 4.24 12.89 2.97
CA GLY A 222 3.20 12.50 2.03
C GLY A 222 2.12 11.60 2.65
N ILE A 223 2.50 10.59 3.43
CA ILE A 223 1.53 9.73 4.13
C ILE A 223 0.71 10.52 5.16
N THR A 224 1.32 11.46 5.87
CA THR A 224 0.66 12.30 6.87
C THR A 224 -0.29 13.29 6.19
N PHE A 225 0.11 13.86 5.05
CA PHE A 225 -0.72 14.70 4.22
C PHE A 225 -1.97 13.95 3.76
N LEU A 226 -1.81 12.76 3.16
CA LEU A 226 -2.94 11.96 2.69
C LEU A 226 -3.88 11.55 3.83
N THR A 227 -3.32 11.12 4.98
CA THR A 227 -4.12 10.84 6.19
C THR A 227 -4.88 12.08 6.66
N SER A 228 -4.24 13.24 6.66
CA SER A 228 -4.86 14.50 7.08
C SER A 228 -5.97 14.94 6.13
N VAL A 229 -5.85 14.65 4.83
CA VAL A 229 -6.92 14.88 3.85
C VAL A 229 -8.08 13.91 4.08
N ALA A 230 -7.78 12.61 4.26
CA ALA A 230 -8.81 11.59 4.51
C ALA A 230 -9.65 11.89 5.77
N PHE A 231 -9.04 12.42 6.83
CA PHE A 231 -9.74 12.86 8.04
C PHE A 231 -10.28 14.30 7.98
N GLY A 232 -10.10 15.00 6.86
CA GLY A 232 -10.62 16.35 6.65
C GLY A 232 -9.91 17.46 7.44
N HIS A 233 -8.72 17.19 7.99
CA HIS A 233 -7.85 18.18 8.63
C HIS A 233 -7.20 19.12 7.61
N VAL A 234 -6.88 18.61 6.42
CA VAL A 234 -6.34 19.39 5.29
C VAL A 234 -7.39 19.46 4.18
N LYS A 235 -7.78 20.69 3.81
CA LYS A 235 -8.81 20.95 2.79
C LYS A 235 -8.34 21.83 1.63
N LYS A 236 -7.12 22.35 1.72
CA LYS A 236 -6.50 23.20 0.70
C LYS A 236 -4.99 23.05 0.74
N VAL A 237 -4.37 23.32 -0.38
CA VAL A 237 -2.92 23.49 -0.53
C VAL A 237 -2.65 24.86 -1.16
N GLY A 238 -1.38 25.26 -1.17
CA GLY A 238 -0.89 26.41 -1.93
C GLY A 238 -1.05 26.21 -3.43
N LYS A 239 -0.85 27.28 -4.20
CA LYS A 239 -1.05 27.25 -5.66
C LYS A 239 0.05 26.46 -6.35
N ARG A 240 1.29 26.58 -5.86
CA ARG A 240 2.47 25.88 -6.39
C ARG A 240 2.89 24.80 -5.42
N VAL A 241 2.84 23.54 -5.84
CA VAL A 241 3.13 22.37 -4.99
C VAL A 241 4.23 21.53 -5.62
N VAL A 242 5.27 21.23 -4.86
CA VAL A 242 6.32 20.29 -5.28
C VAL A 242 6.21 19.00 -4.49
N VAL A 243 6.02 17.88 -5.18
CA VAL A 243 6.00 16.54 -4.60
C VAL A 243 7.35 15.87 -4.84
N ILE A 244 8.01 15.42 -3.78
CA ILE A 244 9.33 14.80 -3.85
C ILE A 244 9.16 13.30 -3.61
N GLY A 245 9.34 12.49 -4.66
CA GLY A 245 9.18 11.04 -4.59
C GLY A 245 8.72 10.43 -5.92
N GLY A 246 9.03 9.14 -6.12
CA GLY A 246 8.70 8.41 -7.35
C GLY A 246 7.93 7.11 -7.12
N GLY A 247 7.23 6.98 -5.98
CA GLY A 247 6.37 5.83 -5.66
C GLY A 247 4.88 6.16 -5.74
N ASN A 248 4.01 5.17 -5.53
CA ASN A 248 2.54 5.36 -5.58
C ASN A 248 2.06 6.48 -4.64
N THR A 249 2.64 6.61 -3.44
CA THR A 249 2.35 7.73 -2.52
C THR A 249 2.59 9.10 -3.15
N ALA A 250 3.61 9.26 -4.00
CA ALA A 250 3.88 10.52 -4.68
C ALA A 250 2.80 10.83 -5.73
N MET A 251 2.34 9.81 -6.46
CA MET A 251 1.25 9.94 -7.43
C MET A 251 -0.08 10.30 -6.74
N ASP A 252 -0.37 9.66 -5.61
CA ASP A 252 -1.55 9.98 -4.81
C ASP A 252 -1.47 11.40 -4.22
N CYS A 253 -0.29 11.81 -3.72
CA CYS A 253 -0.07 13.15 -3.19
C CYS A 253 -0.28 14.24 -4.26
N CYS A 254 0.31 14.10 -5.46
CA CYS A 254 0.22 15.14 -6.47
C CYS A 254 -1.19 15.29 -7.02
N ARG A 255 -1.87 14.17 -7.31
CA ARG A 255 -3.25 14.19 -7.79
C ARG A 255 -4.20 14.74 -6.72
N THR A 256 -3.98 14.39 -5.46
CA THR A 256 -4.74 14.96 -4.33
C THR A 256 -4.50 16.46 -4.20
N ALA A 257 -3.25 16.94 -4.29
CA ALA A 257 -2.92 18.37 -4.26
C ALA A 257 -3.67 19.16 -5.35
N LEU A 258 -3.76 18.60 -6.57
CA LEU A 258 -4.53 19.20 -7.66
C LEU A 258 -6.03 19.35 -7.30
N ARG A 259 -6.64 18.37 -6.65
CA ARG A 259 -8.05 18.46 -6.19
C ARG A 259 -8.24 19.47 -5.05
N LEU A 260 -7.20 19.72 -4.26
CA LEU A 260 -7.23 20.67 -3.13
C LEU A 260 -6.89 22.11 -3.54
N GLY A 261 -6.87 22.41 -4.84
CA GLY A 261 -6.71 23.76 -5.37
C GLY A 261 -5.29 24.12 -5.77
N GLY A 262 -4.36 23.15 -5.85
CA GLY A 262 -3.07 23.37 -6.52
C GLY A 262 -3.27 23.71 -8.00
N GLU A 263 -2.55 24.71 -8.49
CA GLU A 263 -2.59 25.18 -9.89
C GLU A 263 -1.34 24.73 -10.67
N ASP A 264 -0.19 24.67 -10.01
CA ASP A 264 1.11 24.24 -10.54
C ASP A 264 1.67 23.15 -9.63
N VAL A 265 1.27 21.91 -9.89
CA VAL A 265 1.70 20.73 -9.14
C VAL A 265 2.77 20.01 -9.94
N ARG A 266 3.95 19.82 -9.35
CA ARG A 266 5.10 19.18 -9.99
C ARG A 266 5.58 17.99 -9.17
N VAL A 267 5.95 16.90 -9.82
CA VAL A 267 6.62 15.77 -9.16
C VAL A 267 8.10 15.82 -9.49
N THR A 268 8.94 15.55 -8.51
CA THR A 268 10.38 15.38 -8.70
C THR A 268 10.80 14.01 -8.20
N VAL A 269 11.71 13.36 -8.93
CA VAL A 269 12.31 12.10 -8.53
C VAL A 269 13.80 12.14 -8.81
N ARG A 270 14.61 11.65 -7.86
CA ARG A 270 16.08 11.68 -7.97
C ARG A 270 16.67 10.74 -9.02
N SER A 271 15.88 9.79 -9.52
CA SER A 271 16.30 8.75 -10.46
C SER A 271 15.62 8.92 -11.82
N PRO A 272 16.11 8.24 -12.87
CA PRO A 272 15.43 8.22 -14.16
C PRO A 272 13.99 7.73 -14.05
N ARG A 273 13.13 8.24 -14.93
CA ARG A 273 11.72 7.86 -15.00
C ARG A 273 11.49 6.34 -15.05
N LYS A 274 12.26 5.63 -15.87
CA LYS A 274 12.18 4.17 -16.03
C LYS A 274 12.43 3.37 -14.73
N ASP A 275 13.04 4.01 -13.74
CA ASP A 275 13.35 3.40 -12.45
C ASP A 275 12.42 3.89 -11.33
N MET A 276 11.34 4.60 -11.68
CA MET A 276 10.29 4.95 -10.72
C MET A 276 9.66 3.68 -10.15
N LYS A 277 9.27 3.75 -8.87
CA LYS A 277 8.62 2.65 -8.17
C LYS A 277 7.10 2.69 -8.29
N ALA A 278 6.56 3.85 -8.67
CA ALA A 278 5.15 3.99 -8.96
C ALA A 278 4.78 3.11 -10.13
N SER A 279 3.57 2.59 -10.09
CA SER A 279 3.05 1.79 -11.19
C SER A 279 2.86 2.63 -12.45
N ASP A 280 3.14 2.06 -13.62
CA ASP A 280 3.09 2.78 -14.90
C ASP A 280 1.75 3.51 -15.12
N TRP A 281 0.62 2.88 -14.79
CA TRP A 281 -0.69 3.52 -14.95
C TRP A 281 -0.93 4.67 -13.96
N GLU A 282 -0.32 4.66 -12.76
CA GLU A 282 -0.42 5.79 -11.83
C GLU A 282 0.36 6.99 -12.34
N ILE A 283 1.52 6.72 -12.95
CA ILE A 283 2.34 7.74 -13.62
C ILE A 283 1.57 8.33 -14.80
N GLU A 284 1.04 7.47 -15.68
CA GLU A 284 0.25 7.90 -16.85
C GLU A 284 -1.00 8.70 -16.43
N GLU A 285 -1.73 8.27 -15.41
CA GLU A 285 -2.90 8.99 -14.91
C GLU A 285 -2.52 10.36 -14.32
N ALA A 286 -1.39 10.48 -13.61
CA ALA A 286 -0.92 11.76 -13.10
C ALA A 286 -0.55 12.74 -14.23
N GLU A 287 0.10 12.26 -15.29
CA GLU A 287 0.45 13.08 -16.46
C GLU A 287 -0.76 13.48 -17.29
N GLN A 288 -1.75 12.60 -17.44
CA GLN A 288 -3.02 12.92 -18.08
C GLN A 288 -3.78 14.04 -17.36
N GLU A 289 -3.53 14.21 -16.06
CA GLU A 289 -4.04 15.32 -15.26
C GLU A 289 -3.17 16.59 -15.34
N GLY A 290 -2.13 16.59 -16.19
CA GLY A 290 -1.28 17.75 -16.45
C GLY A 290 -0.16 17.95 -15.43
N ILE A 291 0.17 16.94 -14.62
CA ILE A 291 1.20 17.02 -13.59
C ILE A 291 2.57 16.64 -14.19
N PRO A 292 3.49 17.58 -14.43
CA PRO A 292 4.82 17.27 -14.94
C PRO A 292 5.66 16.49 -13.91
N ILE A 293 6.41 15.52 -14.41
CA ILE A 293 7.35 14.71 -13.65
C ILE A 293 8.78 15.05 -14.09
N TYR A 294 9.57 15.58 -13.17
CA TYR A 294 10.97 15.92 -13.36
C TYR A 294 11.85 14.81 -12.78
N ASP A 295 12.42 13.99 -13.65
CA ASP A 295 13.31 12.91 -13.26
C ASP A 295 14.75 13.38 -13.10
N ASN A 296 15.57 12.63 -12.38
CA ASN A 296 16.94 13.00 -12.02
C ASN A 296 17.07 14.35 -11.27
N HIS A 297 16.06 14.75 -10.50
CA HIS A 297 16.12 15.95 -9.65
C HIS A 297 16.23 15.53 -8.18
N SER A 298 17.38 15.78 -7.56
CA SER A 298 17.61 15.47 -6.14
C SER A 298 17.51 16.75 -5.30
N PRO A 299 16.67 16.81 -4.25
CA PRO A 299 16.55 18.01 -3.44
C PRO A 299 17.86 18.27 -2.67
N LYS A 300 18.33 19.52 -2.72
CA LYS A 300 19.58 19.97 -2.10
C LYS A 300 19.33 20.91 -0.92
N ALA A 301 18.37 21.82 -1.02
CA ALA A 301 18.00 22.75 0.06
C ALA A 301 16.57 23.27 -0.08
N PHE A 302 15.97 23.67 1.05
CA PHE A 302 14.74 24.44 1.10
C PHE A 302 15.13 25.92 1.20
N VAL A 303 14.86 26.69 0.15
CA VAL A 303 15.36 28.05 0.00
C VAL A 303 14.42 29.05 0.66
N HIS A 304 15.01 29.99 1.39
CA HIS A 304 14.31 31.11 2.01
C HIS A 304 14.87 32.43 1.50
N GLU A 305 14.00 33.39 1.22
CA GLU A 305 14.35 34.75 0.81
C GLU A 305 13.64 35.74 1.73
N ASN A 306 14.40 36.64 2.36
CA ASN A 306 13.88 37.60 3.34
C ASN A 306 13.07 36.94 4.48
N GLY A 307 13.50 35.76 4.94
CA GLY A 307 12.84 35.00 5.99
C GLY A 307 11.53 34.31 5.58
N LYS A 308 11.22 34.26 4.28
CA LYS A 308 10.05 33.56 3.74
C LYS A 308 10.49 32.39 2.87
N PHE A 309 9.78 31.28 2.97
CA PHE A 309 9.99 30.13 2.09
C PHE A 309 9.74 30.53 0.63
N LYS A 310 10.70 30.18 -0.23
CA LYS A 310 10.67 30.49 -1.68
C LYS A 310 10.46 29.25 -2.53
N GLY A 311 11.05 28.12 -2.14
CA GLY A 311 10.96 26.88 -2.91
C GLY A 311 12.04 25.87 -2.57
N VAL A 312 12.22 24.89 -3.45
CA VAL A 312 13.19 23.81 -3.28
C VAL A 312 14.27 23.92 -4.35
N LEU A 313 15.53 23.98 -3.91
CA LEU A 313 16.70 23.88 -4.77
C LEU A 313 16.98 22.40 -5.05
N PHE A 314 17.04 22.05 -6.31
CA PHE A 314 17.38 20.71 -6.79
C PHE A 314 18.75 20.73 -7.47
N GLU A 315 19.47 19.64 -7.29
CA GLU A 315 20.66 19.30 -8.07
C GLU A 315 20.24 18.33 -9.17
N ILE A 316 20.68 18.61 -10.39
CA ILE A 316 20.42 17.75 -11.54
C ILE A 316 21.40 16.58 -11.52
N MET A 317 20.85 15.39 -11.55
CA MET A 317 21.58 14.13 -11.50
C MET A 317 21.68 13.50 -12.89
N GLN A 318 22.63 12.60 -13.05
CA GLN A 318 22.74 11.70 -14.18
C GLN A 318 22.90 10.27 -13.66
N ALA A 319 22.21 9.33 -14.30
CA ALA A 319 22.37 7.92 -14.00
C ALA A 319 23.52 7.33 -14.81
N GLU A 320 24.54 6.85 -14.11
CA GLU A 320 25.60 5.99 -14.64
C GLU A 320 25.30 4.56 -14.23
N TYR A 321 25.60 3.60 -15.10
CA TYR A 321 25.47 2.18 -14.83
C TYR A 321 26.87 1.59 -14.92
N ASP A 322 27.27 0.83 -13.90
CA ASP A 322 28.51 0.05 -13.97
C ASP A 322 28.33 -1.21 -14.84
N ASP A 323 29.42 -1.95 -15.03
CA ASP A 323 29.44 -3.18 -15.86
C ASP A 323 28.50 -4.28 -15.32
N ASP A 324 28.14 -4.23 -14.04
CA ASP A 324 27.19 -5.13 -13.38
C ASP A 324 25.72 -4.63 -13.50
N GLY A 325 25.50 -3.51 -14.19
CA GLY A 325 24.20 -2.88 -14.35
C GLY A 325 23.68 -2.17 -13.10
N LYS A 326 24.51 -2.02 -12.06
CA LYS A 326 24.16 -1.31 -10.84
C LYS A 326 24.24 0.19 -11.09
N ARG A 327 23.13 0.85 -10.78
CA ARG A 327 22.97 2.29 -11.00
C ARG A 327 23.69 3.11 -9.94
N LYS A 328 24.44 4.11 -10.38
CA LYS A 328 24.97 5.21 -9.58
C LYS A 328 24.39 6.53 -10.08
N LEU A 329 23.90 7.37 -9.16
CA LEU A 329 23.47 8.73 -9.49
C LEU A 329 24.62 9.67 -9.20
N VAL A 330 25.07 10.40 -10.22
CA VAL A 330 26.13 11.41 -10.11
C VAL A 330 25.55 12.80 -10.34
N SER A 331 26.08 13.80 -9.65
CA SER A 331 25.68 15.19 -9.88
C SER A 331 26.27 15.68 -11.21
N THR A 332 25.48 16.44 -11.96
CA THR A 332 25.92 17.16 -13.17
C THR A 332 26.59 18.50 -12.83
N GLY A 333 26.48 18.96 -11.59
CA GLY A 333 26.87 20.30 -11.16
C GLY A 333 25.84 21.39 -11.48
N GLU A 334 24.78 21.07 -12.23
CA GLU A 334 23.68 22.00 -12.49
C GLU A 334 22.67 22.01 -11.35
N GLU A 335 22.17 23.19 -11.02
CA GLU A 335 21.15 23.39 -9.99
C GLU A 335 19.95 24.15 -10.56
N VAL A 336 18.76 23.79 -10.08
CA VAL A 336 17.51 24.47 -10.45
C VAL A 336 16.66 24.72 -9.23
N LEU A 337 16.14 25.95 -9.10
CA LEU A 337 15.18 26.31 -8.07
C LEU A 337 13.77 26.13 -8.61
N PHE A 338 12.99 25.26 -7.97
CA PHE A 338 11.54 25.23 -8.18
C PHE A 338 10.87 26.05 -7.08
N GLU A 339 10.35 27.22 -7.45
CA GLU A 339 9.56 28.03 -6.54
C GLU A 339 8.22 27.33 -6.24
N CYS A 340 7.88 27.23 -4.96
CA CYS A 340 6.65 26.59 -4.52
C CYS A 340 6.18 27.13 -3.17
N ASP A 341 4.90 26.93 -2.91
CA ASP A 341 4.25 27.36 -1.68
C ASP A 341 4.24 26.22 -0.66
N ASP A 342 3.99 24.98 -1.12
CA ASP A 342 4.00 23.76 -0.30
C ASP A 342 4.88 22.66 -0.92
N VAL A 343 5.42 21.79 -0.07
CA VAL A 343 6.19 20.60 -0.45
C VAL A 343 5.60 19.35 0.18
N LEU A 344 5.42 18.30 -0.61
CA LEU A 344 4.98 16.99 -0.15
C LEU A 344 6.12 15.96 -0.26
N MET A 345 6.62 15.51 0.88
CA MET A 345 7.73 14.55 0.99
C MET A 345 7.20 13.10 0.91
N ALA A 346 7.21 12.51 -0.28
CA ALA A 346 6.74 11.16 -0.58
C ALA A 346 7.89 10.19 -0.91
N ILE A 347 8.94 10.20 -0.08
CA ILE A 347 10.20 9.48 -0.32
C ILE A 347 10.29 8.09 0.33
N GLY A 348 9.17 7.57 0.82
CA GLY A 348 9.07 6.24 1.42
C GLY A 348 8.63 6.27 2.88
N GLN A 349 8.59 5.08 3.48
CA GLN A 349 8.13 4.83 4.83
C GLN A 349 9.16 3.96 5.55
N ASP A 350 9.14 4.01 6.88
CA ASP A 350 9.90 3.18 7.79
C ASP A 350 8.94 2.47 8.75
N ASN A 351 9.38 1.29 9.18
CA ASN A 351 8.76 0.59 10.27
C ASN A 351 8.94 1.41 11.57
N ALA A 352 7.92 1.38 12.43
CA ALA A 352 7.94 2.07 13.72
C ALA A 352 7.46 1.13 14.82
N PHE A 353 8.43 0.48 15.46
CA PHE A 353 8.22 -0.51 16.52
C PHE A 353 8.83 -0.06 17.86
N ASP A 354 8.85 1.26 18.11
CA ASP A 354 9.40 1.83 19.35
C ASP A 354 8.61 1.40 20.61
N TRP A 355 7.37 0.94 20.41
CA TRP A 355 6.47 0.38 21.42
C TRP A 355 6.72 -1.11 21.74
N ILE A 356 7.61 -1.77 21.00
CA ILE A 356 8.03 -3.14 21.29
C ILE A 356 9.30 -3.06 22.14
N GLU A 357 9.17 -3.42 23.42
CA GLU A 357 10.27 -3.35 24.36
C GLU A 357 11.39 -4.33 24.00
N ARG A 358 12.64 -3.85 24.05
CA ARG A 358 13.82 -4.62 23.59
C ARG A 358 14.24 -5.72 24.56
N ASP A 359 13.72 -5.71 25.79
CA ASP A 359 13.96 -6.73 26.82
C ASP A 359 13.01 -7.93 26.72
N LEU A 360 12.11 -7.97 25.74
CA LEU A 360 11.13 -9.06 25.55
C LEU A 360 11.72 -10.35 24.95
N GLY A 361 13.01 -10.36 24.59
CA GLY A 361 13.63 -11.51 23.92
C GLY A 361 13.27 -11.63 22.43
N LEU A 362 12.68 -10.59 21.84
CA LEU A 362 12.52 -10.47 20.39
C LEU A 362 13.84 -10.06 19.74
N GLU A 363 14.24 -10.79 18.69
CA GLU A 363 15.33 -10.38 17.83
C GLU A 363 14.82 -9.39 16.78
N PHE A 364 15.70 -8.48 16.38
CA PHE A 364 15.39 -7.48 15.38
C PHE A 364 16.46 -7.48 14.29
N GLU A 365 16.01 -7.37 13.05
CA GLU A 365 16.87 -7.20 11.91
C GLU A 365 17.30 -5.74 11.71
N THR A 366 18.00 -5.50 10.61
CA THR A 366 18.33 -4.14 10.15
C THR A 366 17.05 -3.32 10.02
N TRP A 367 17.11 -2.02 10.34
CA TRP A 367 15.96 -1.09 10.30
C TRP A 367 14.91 -1.33 11.39
N GLY A 368 15.21 -2.15 12.40
CA GLY A 368 14.39 -2.27 13.61
C GLY A 368 13.11 -3.09 13.43
N MET A 369 13.04 -3.92 12.39
CA MET A 369 11.95 -4.88 12.14
C MET A 369 12.16 -6.15 12.98
N PRO A 370 11.13 -6.68 13.68
CA PRO A 370 11.24 -7.98 14.34
C PRO A 370 11.62 -9.08 13.34
N THR A 371 12.55 -9.95 13.73
CA THR A 371 12.91 -11.12 12.94
C THR A 371 11.74 -12.11 12.94
N VAL A 372 11.37 -12.61 11.76
CA VAL A 372 10.31 -13.61 11.60
C VAL A 372 10.74 -14.73 10.67
N ASP A 373 10.25 -15.94 10.92
CA ASP A 373 10.42 -17.04 9.99
C ASP A 373 9.66 -16.77 8.68
N THR A 374 10.35 -16.93 7.55
CA THR A 374 9.80 -16.53 6.23
C THR A 374 8.65 -17.40 5.73
N THR A 375 8.44 -18.58 6.33
CA THR A 375 7.37 -19.51 5.94
C THR A 375 6.15 -19.38 6.85
N THR A 376 6.38 -19.33 8.16
CA THR A 376 5.34 -19.32 9.20
C THR A 376 4.98 -17.92 9.67
N LEU A 377 5.85 -16.93 9.41
CA LEU A 377 5.75 -15.55 9.89
C LEU A 377 5.82 -15.40 11.42
N MET A 378 6.20 -16.46 12.13
CA MET A 378 6.35 -16.45 13.58
C MET A 378 7.62 -15.69 13.98
N SER A 379 7.52 -14.85 15.02
CA SER A 379 8.68 -14.16 15.60
C SER A 379 9.55 -15.09 16.43
N THR A 380 10.71 -14.59 16.89
CA THR A 380 11.60 -15.35 17.79
C THR A 380 11.01 -15.58 19.18
N LEU A 381 10.00 -14.80 19.58
CA LEU A 381 9.15 -15.10 20.72
C LEU A 381 7.99 -15.99 20.23
N PRO A 382 7.88 -17.26 20.69
CA PRO A 382 6.75 -18.10 20.34
C PRO A 382 5.45 -17.54 20.93
N GLY A 383 4.36 -17.70 20.17
CA GLY A 383 3.02 -17.22 20.49
C GLY A 383 2.40 -17.88 21.70
#